data_AF-A0A183HCZ2-F1
#
_entry.id   AF-A0A183HCZ2-F1
#
_cell.length_a   1.000
_cell.length_b   1.000
_cell.length_c   1.000
_cell.angle_alpha   90.00
_cell.angle_beta   90.00
_cell.angle_gamma   90.00
#
_symmetry.space_group_name_H-M   'P 1'
#
loop_
_entity.id
_entity.type
_entity.pdbx_description
1 polymer ?
#
loop_
_entity_poly.entity_id
_entity_poly.type
_entity_poly.pdbx_seq_one_letter_code
_entity_poly.pdbx_strand_id
1 'polypeptide(L)'
;MVLEKIGVGMVVTSLTNSLGFALGCIAPAYEMQIFCAAVSLSMLLDLLFQLFFYAPIQVMLTHNEPAIVYKQIKKKNSTFFEGMRRNIAAFCKYYSQFIASFWAALIAVAILIAYFYFAITGIQAMDTNVDGKMFLPPNSQSLEGIRIMDEIVS
;
A
#
# COMPACT_ATOMS: atom_id res chain seq x y z
N MET A 1 -22.77 -1.96 -14.65
CA MET A 1 -21.64 -2.09 -15.59
C MET A 1 -20.32 -1.53 -15.06
N VAL A 2 -20.23 -0.31 -14.52
CA VAL A 2 -18.93 0.23 -14.00
C VAL A 2 -18.45 -0.49 -12.74
N LEU A 3 -19.37 -0.80 -11.81
CA LEU A 3 -19.07 -1.55 -10.58
C LEU A 3 -18.56 -2.97 -10.86
N GLU A 4 -19.07 -3.65 -11.89
CA GLU A 4 -18.63 -5.00 -12.25
C GLU A 4 -17.20 -5.02 -12.78
N LYS A 5 -16.83 -4.04 -13.61
CA LYS A 5 -15.48 -3.96 -14.19
C LYS A 5 -14.40 -3.55 -13.20
N ILE A 6 -14.73 -2.69 -12.23
CA ILE A 6 -13.77 -2.13 -11.28
C ILE A 6 -13.82 -2.86 -9.92
N GLY A 7 -15.00 -3.36 -9.55
CA GLY A 7 -15.25 -4.05 -8.29
C GLY A 7 -14.50 -5.38 -8.19
N VAL A 8 -14.41 -6.16 -9.28
CA VAL A 8 -13.62 -7.40 -9.28
C VAL A 8 -12.15 -7.11 -8.98
N GLY A 9 -11.56 -6.09 -9.60
CA GLY A 9 -10.16 -5.71 -9.34
C GLY A 9 -9.92 -5.22 -7.91
N MET A 10 -10.85 -4.44 -7.36
CA MET A 10 -10.82 -4.00 -5.97
C MET A 10 -10.90 -5.18 -5.00
N VAL A 11 -11.85 -6.09 -5.19
CA VAL A 11 -12.03 -7.29 -4.36
C VAL A 11 -10.77 -8.15 -4.39
N VAL A 12 -10.21 -8.43 -5.57
CA VAL A 12 -8.99 -9.24 -5.70
C VAL A 12 -7.81 -8.58 -4.98
N THR A 13 -7.63 -7.27 -5.13
CA THR A 13 -6.53 -6.53 -4.49
C THR A 13 -6.67 -6.53 -2.97
N SER A 14 -7.84 -6.17 -2.44
CA SER A 14 -8.09 -6.13 -1.00
C SER A 14 -8.04 -7.52 -0.36
N LEU A 15 -8.55 -8.54 -1.03
CA LEU A 15 -8.50 -9.92 -0.55
C LEU A 15 -7.07 -10.45 -0.51
N THR A 16 -6.29 -10.21 -1.57
CA THR A 16 -4.88 -10.62 -1.60
C THR A 16 -4.08 -9.91 -0.51
N ASN A 17 -4.35 -8.63 -0.26
CA ASN A 17 -3.71 -7.87 0.82
C ASN A 17 -4.07 -8.42 2.20
N SER A 18 -5.35 -8.69 2.45
CA SER A 18 -5.82 -9.33 3.70
C SER A 18 -5.15 -10.68 3.92
N LEU A 19 -5.10 -11.55 2.91
CA LEU A 19 -4.40 -12.85 3.00
C LEU A 19 -2.88 -12.69 3.23
N GLY A 20 -2.25 -11.69 2.61
CA GLY A 20 -0.84 -11.37 2.86
C GLY A 20 -0.57 -11.05 4.33
N PHE A 21 -1.42 -10.22 4.94
CA PHE A 21 -1.35 -9.95 6.38
C PHE A 21 -1.70 -11.16 7.23
N ALA A 22 -2.67 -11.99 6.82
CA ALA A 22 -3.00 -13.23 7.51
C ALA A 22 -1.81 -14.21 7.55
N LEU A 23 -1.04 -14.33 6.46
CA LEU A 23 0.19 -15.10 6.44
C LEU A 23 1.28 -14.48 7.32
N GLY A 24 1.28 -13.16 7.48
CA GLY A 24 2.13 -12.44 8.44
C GLY A 24 1.90 -12.84 9.91
N CYS A 25 0.77 -13.48 10.24
CA CYS A 25 0.51 -14.03 11.57
C CYS A 25 1.34 -15.27 11.91
N ILE A 26 2.05 -15.85 10.93
CA ILE A 26 2.97 -16.98 11.16
C ILE A 26 4.32 -16.48 11.71
N ALA A 27 4.59 -15.16 11.66
CA ALA A 27 5.83 -14.57 12.17
C ALA A 27 6.08 -14.93 13.64
N PRO A 28 7.31 -15.22 14.07
CA PRO A 28 7.61 -15.72 15.42
C PRO A 28 7.43 -14.68 16.53
N ALA A 29 7.28 -13.38 16.21
CA ALA A 29 7.14 -12.30 17.19
C ALA A 29 5.67 -12.02 17.53
N TYR A 30 5.29 -12.19 18.80
CA TYR A 30 3.90 -12.04 19.30
C TYR A 30 3.28 -10.67 18.99
N GLU A 31 4.04 -9.58 19.09
CA GLU A 31 3.53 -8.23 18.79
C GLU A 31 3.13 -8.07 17.31
N MET A 32 3.96 -8.63 16.42
CA MET A 32 3.71 -8.60 14.97
C MET A 32 2.51 -9.48 14.60
N GLN A 33 2.30 -10.60 15.29
CA GLN A 33 1.15 -11.47 15.04
C GLN A 33 -0.18 -10.76 15.33
N ILE A 34 -0.30 -10.08 16.47
CA ILE A 34 -1.53 -9.36 16.84
C ILE A 34 -1.79 -8.20 15.87
N PHE A 35 -0.74 -7.47 15.50
CA PHE A 35 -0.85 -6.39 14.51
C PHE A 35 -1.34 -6.93 13.16
N CYS A 36 -0.68 -7.96 12.62
CA CYS A 36 -1.04 -8.58 11.35
C CYS A 36 -2.47 -9.14 11.37
N ALA A 37 -2.89 -9.79 12.47
CA ALA A 37 -4.24 -10.32 12.62
C ALA A 37 -5.30 -9.21 12.62
N ALA A 38 -5.06 -8.10 13.35
CA ALA A 38 -5.95 -6.96 13.39
C ALA A 38 -6.09 -6.28 12.02
N VAL A 39 -4.97 -6.05 11.31
CA VAL A 39 -4.97 -5.44 9.98
C VAL A 39 -5.67 -6.34 8.95
N SER A 40 -5.39 -7.65 8.97
CA SER A 40 -6.04 -8.62 8.11
C SER A 40 -7.56 -8.63 8.31
N LEU A 41 -8.01 -8.62 9.57
CA LEU A 41 -9.44 -8.60 9.90
C LEU A 41 -10.10 -7.28 9.49
N SER A 42 -9.44 -6.14 9.74
CA SER A 42 -9.93 -4.82 9.33
C SER A 42 -10.15 -4.75 7.82
N MET A 43 -9.15 -5.15 7.03
CA MET A 43 -9.22 -5.17 5.56
C MET A 43 -10.32 -6.09 5.04
N LEU A 44 -10.54 -7.23 5.70
CA LEU A 44 -11.60 -8.17 5.33
C LEU A 44 -12.99 -7.60 5.64
N LEU A 45 -13.16 -6.98 6.81
CA LEU A 45 -14.40 -6.32 7.19
C LEU A 45 -14.71 -5.14 6.25
N ASP A 46 -13.71 -4.33 5.92
CA ASP A 46 -13.85 -3.22 4.96
C ASP A 46 -14.36 -3.72 3.61
N LEU A 47 -13.80 -4.83 3.11
CA LEU A 47 -14.26 -5.48 1.88
C LEU A 47 -15.72 -5.94 1.97
N LEU A 48 -16.13 -6.55 3.08
CA LEU A 48 -17.51 -6.98 3.31
C LEU A 48 -18.45 -5.77 3.36
N PHE A 49 -18.11 -4.72 4.10
CA PHE A 49 -18.92 -3.51 4.18
C PHE A 49 -19.08 -2.83 2.81
N GLN A 50 -18.01 -2.81 2.01
CA GLN A 50 -18.04 -2.22 0.68
C GLN A 50 -18.92 -3.02 -0.30
N LEU A 51 -18.93 -4.35 -0.19
CA LEU A 51 -19.75 -5.21 -1.04
C LEU A 51 -21.24 -5.21 -0.61
N PHE A 52 -21.52 -5.31 0.68
CA PHE A 52 -22.89 -5.50 1.19
C PHE A 52 -23.64 -4.20 1.45
N PHE A 53 -22.97 -3.12 1.85
CA PHE A 53 -23.64 -1.86 2.19
C PHE A 53 -23.38 -0.79 1.13
N TYR A 54 -22.11 -0.53 0.80
CA TYR A 54 -21.78 0.56 -0.12
C TYR A 54 -22.30 0.33 -1.54
N ALA A 55 -22.12 -0.88 -2.09
CA ALA A 55 -22.58 -1.21 -3.45
C ALA A 55 -24.11 -1.01 -3.67
N PRO A 56 -25.02 -1.57 -2.84
CA PRO A 56 -26.46 -1.35 -3.03
C PRO A 56 -26.88 0.09 -2.75
N ILE A 57 -26.30 0.76 -1.74
CA ILE A 57 -26.58 2.17 -1.46
C ILE A 57 -26.23 3.03 -2.68
N GLN A 58 -25.09 2.78 -3.32
CA GLN A 58 -24.68 3.51 -4.53
C GLN A 58 -25.67 3.29 -5.69
N VAL A 59 -26.19 2.08 -5.86
CA VAL A 59 -27.21 1.78 -6.89
C VAL A 59 -28.51 2.53 -6.61
N MET A 60 -28.96 2.54 -5.35
CA MET A 60 -30.17 3.25 -4.93
C MET A 60 -30.05 4.77 -5.07
N LEU A 61 -28.90 5.34 -4.73
CA LEU A 61 -28.64 6.77 -4.88
C LEU A 61 -28.61 7.18 -6.36
N THR A 62 -28.00 6.36 -7.21
CA THR A 62 -27.94 6.60 -8.67
C THR A 62 -29.32 6.48 -9.32
N HIS A 63 -30.23 5.69 -8.76
CA HIS A 63 -31.59 5.54 -9.27
C HIS A 63 -32.47 6.77 -9.02
N ASN A 64 -32.22 7.53 -7.94
CA ASN A 64 -33.06 8.67 -7.53
C ASN A 64 -32.58 10.05 -8.00
N GLU A 65 -31.42 10.17 -8.66
CA GLU A 65 -30.98 11.45 -9.22
C GLU A 65 -31.61 11.72 -10.60
N PRO A 66 -32.25 12.88 -10.82
CA PRO A 66 -32.70 13.25 -12.15
C PRO A 66 -31.46 13.51 -13.01
N ALA A 67 -31.31 12.73 -14.09
CA ALA A 67 -30.15 12.70 -15.00
C ALA A 67 -29.66 14.07 -15.55
N ILE A 68 -30.40 15.15 -15.28
CA ILE A 68 -30.12 16.55 -15.58
C ILE A 68 -29.08 17.19 -14.63
N VAL A 69 -29.08 16.89 -13.33
CA VAL A 69 -28.14 17.48 -12.36
C VAL A 69 -26.73 16.93 -12.56
N TYR A 70 -26.60 15.61 -12.75
CA TYR A 70 -25.36 14.94 -13.14
C TYR A 70 -24.79 15.50 -14.46
N LYS A 71 -25.63 15.72 -15.48
CA LYS A 71 -25.19 16.29 -16.77
C LYS A 71 -24.69 17.73 -16.62
N GLN A 72 -25.30 18.55 -15.76
CA GLN A 72 -24.88 19.93 -15.56
C GLN A 72 -23.55 20.04 -14.79
N ILE A 73 -23.36 19.26 -13.73
CA ILE A 73 -22.09 19.20 -12.99
C ILE A 73 -20.97 18.66 -13.90
N LYS A 74 -21.27 17.62 -14.69
CA LYS A 74 -20.33 17.06 -15.68
C LYS A 74 -19.98 18.08 -16.76
N LYS A 75 -20.93 18.88 -17.28
CA LYS A 75 -20.70 19.85 -18.36
C LYS A 75 -19.88 21.06 -17.89
N LYS A 76 -20.12 21.61 -16.69
CA LYS A 76 -19.34 22.75 -16.17
C LYS A 76 -17.90 22.37 -15.82
N ASN A 77 -17.69 21.16 -15.29
CA ASN A 77 -16.34 20.63 -15.05
C ASN A 77 -15.70 20.05 -16.32
N SER A 78 -16.46 19.73 -17.37
CA SER A 78 -15.93 19.05 -18.56
C SER A 78 -14.92 19.86 -19.35
N THR A 79 -15.02 21.19 -19.49
CA THR A 79 -14.06 21.92 -20.34
C THR A 79 -12.65 21.95 -19.73
N PHE A 80 -12.55 22.21 -18.42
CA PHE A 80 -11.27 22.15 -17.70
C PHE A 80 -10.77 20.70 -17.55
N PHE A 81 -11.68 19.80 -17.15
CA PHE A 81 -11.34 18.39 -16.94
C PHE A 81 -11.07 17.64 -18.24
N GLU A 82 -11.62 18.05 -19.39
CA GLU A 82 -11.29 17.50 -20.71
C GLU A 82 -9.90 17.92 -21.16
N GLY A 83 -9.51 19.19 -20.94
CA GLY A 83 -8.14 19.65 -21.18
C GLY A 83 -7.14 18.87 -20.33
N MET A 84 -7.44 18.72 -19.03
CA MET A 84 -6.62 17.97 -18.08
C MET A 84 -6.60 16.47 -18.41
N ARG A 85 -7.75 15.87 -18.76
CA ARG A 85 -7.86 14.47 -19.21
C ARG A 85 -7.08 14.25 -20.50
N ARG A 86 -7.09 15.20 -21.43
CA ARG A 86 -6.34 15.09 -22.68
C ARG A 86 -4.83 15.16 -22.43
N ASN A 87 -4.37 16.02 -21.51
CA ASN A 87 -2.98 16.03 -21.07
C ASN A 87 -2.57 14.75 -20.34
N ILE A 88 -3.40 14.26 -19.42
CA ILE A 88 -3.14 12.99 -18.70
C ILE A 88 -3.15 11.82 -19.66
N ALA A 89 -4.09 11.77 -20.61
CA ALA A 89 -4.16 10.71 -21.60
C ALA A 89 -2.97 10.76 -22.58
N ALA A 90 -2.55 11.95 -23.00
CA ALA A 90 -1.37 12.13 -23.82
C ALA A 90 -0.09 11.71 -23.07
N PHE A 91 0.04 12.12 -21.81
CA PHE A 91 1.15 11.73 -20.95
C PHE A 91 1.17 10.22 -20.69
N CYS A 92 0.02 9.63 -20.38
CA CYS A 92 -0.14 8.19 -20.18
C CYS A 92 0.20 7.41 -21.45
N LYS A 93 -0.22 7.89 -22.62
CA LYS A 93 0.13 7.28 -23.91
C LYS A 93 1.63 7.37 -24.19
N TYR A 94 2.23 8.53 -23.95
CA TYR A 94 3.67 8.73 -24.11
C TYR A 94 4.47 7.82 -23.17
N TYR A 95 4.12 7.79 -21.88
CA TYR A 95 4.73 6.94 -20.87
C TYR A 95 4.54 5.45 -21.17
N SER A 96 3.32 5.05 -21.59
CA SER A 96 3.03 3.67 -21.99
C SER A 96 3.86 3.24 -23.19
N GLN A 97 4.00 4.09 -24.20
CA GLN A 97 4.87 3.81 -25.36
C GLN A 97 6.36 3.78 -24.98
N PHE A 98 6.77 4.64 -24.05
CA PHE A 98 8.14 4.66 -23.55
C PHE A 98 8.47 3.36 -22.79
N ILE A 99 7.63 2.93 -21.85
CA ILE A 99 7.83 1.69 -21.10
C ILE A 99 7.70 0.45 -21.98
N ALA A 100 6.77 0.44 -22.93
CA ALA A 100 6.60 -0.68 -23.86
C ALA A 100 7.74 -0.80 -24.87
N SER A 101 8.64 0.18 -24.94
CA SER A 101 9.84 0.09 -25.78
C SER A 101 10.79 -0.98 -25.25
N PHE A 102 11.31 -1.81 -26.15
CA PHE A 102 12.24 -2.89 -25.83
C PHE A 102 13.50 -2.40 -25.09
N TRP A 103 14.02 -1.23 -25.47
CA TRP A 103 15.20 -0.62 -24.82
C TRP A 103 14.90 -0.15 -23.39
N ALA A 104 13.74 0.44 -23.16
CA ALA A 104 13.34 0.89 -21.83
C ALA A 104 13.08 -0.30 -20.90
N ALA A 105 12.47 -1.37 -21.41
CA ALA A 105 12.29 -2.61 -20.67
C ALA A 105 13.65 -3.24 -20.28
N LEU A 106 14.62 -3.27 -21.19
CA LEU A 106 15.96 -3.81 -20.92
C LEU A 106 16.67 -2.99 -19.82
N ILE A 107 16.64 -1.66 -19.91
CA ILE A 107 17.20 -0.77 -18.89
C ILE A 107 16.50 -0.97 -17.54
N ALA A 108 15.17 -1.05 -17.52
CA ALA A 108 14.39 -1.26 -16.30
C ALA A 108 14.74 -2.60 -15.63
N VAL A 109 14.87 -3.67 -16.41
CA VAL A 109 15.31 -4.98 -15.90
C VAL A 109 16.73 -4.91 -15.34
N ALA A 110 17.66 -4.24 -16.03
CA ALA A 110 19.03 -4.07 -15.53
C ALA A 110 19.08 -3.29 -14.20
N ILE A 111 18.30 -2.21 -14.08
CA ILE A 111 18.17 -1.44 -12.84
C ILE A 111 17.57 -2.31 -11.72
N LEU A 112 16.58 -3.12 -12.03
CA LEU A 112 15.92 -4.00 -11.06
C LEU A 112 16.86 -5.10 -10.54
N ILE A 113 17.71 -5.66 -11.41
CA ILE A 113 18.76 -6.60 -11.03
C ILE A 113 19.79 -5.91 -10.12
N ALA A 114 20.25 -4.72 -10.49
CA ALA A 114 21.17 -3.95 -9.66
C ALA A 114 20.57 -3.62 -8.29
N TYR A 115 19.30 -3.19 -8.25
CA TYR A 115 18.56 -2.92 -7.02
C TYR A 115 18.51 -4.16 -6.11
N PHE A 116 18.17 -5.33 -6.65
CA PHE A 116 18.17 -6.57 -5.85
C PHE A 116 19.55 -6.94 -5.35
N TYR A 117 20.59 -6.76 -6.16
CA TYR A 117 21.98 -7.00 -5.73
C TYR A 117 22.37 -6.13 -4.54
N PHE A 118 22.06 -4.83 -4.60
CA PHE A 118 22.29 -3.91 -3.49
C PHE A 118 21.43 -4.24 -2.26
N ALA A 119 20.17 -4.61 -2.45
CA ALA A 119 19.28 -4.99 -1.35
C ALA A 119 19.79 -6.22 -0.59
N ILE A 120 20.23 -7.26 -1.30
CA ILE A 120 20.79 -8.48 -0.69
C ILE A 120 22.06 -8.14 0.09
N THR A 121 22.96 -7.37 -0.52
CA THR A 121 24.20 -6.92 0.15
C THR A 121 23.90 -6.09 1.39
N GLY A 122 22.89 -5.21 1.32
CA GLY A 122 22.44 -4.38 2.44
C GLY A 122 21.83 -5.19 3.58
N ILE A 123 21.05 -6.24 3.27
CA ILE A 123 20.50 -7.16 4.27
C ILE A 123 21.61 -7.90 5.00
N GLN A 124 22.66 -8.34 4.28
CA GLN A 124 23.80 -9.05 4.90
C GLN A 124 24.68 -8.14 5.76
N ALA A 125 24.74 -6.85 5.45
CA ALA A 125 25.46 -5.85 6.23
C ALA A 125 24.65 -5.29 7.42
N MET A 126 23.38 -5.70 7.57
CA MET A 126 22.52 -5.24 8.65
C MET A 126 22.77 -6.07 9.90
N ASP A 127 23.38 -5.46 10.91
CA ASP A 127 23.52 -6.07 12.24
C ASP A 127 22.13 -6.37 12.81
N THR A 128 21.86 -7.64 13.09
CA THR A 128 20.56 -8.12 13.60
C THR A 128 20.36 -7.85 15.10
N ASN A 129 21.30 -7.17 15.75
CA ASN A 129 21.23 -6.86 17.17
C ASN A 129 20.48 -5.54 17.38
N VAL A 130 19.16 -5.64 17.56
CA VAL A 130 18.33 -4.51 18.00
C VAL A 130 18.61 -4.29 19.49
N ASP A 131 19.70 -3.57 19.80
CA ASP A 131 20.11 -3.29 21.18
C ASP A 131 18.92 -2.64 21.92
N GLY A 132 18.53 -3.21 23.06
CA GLY A 132 17.37 -2.75 23.86
C GLY A 132 17.48 -1.29 24.31
N LYS A 133 18.65 -0.70 24.15
CA LYS A 133 18.94 0.73 24.32
C LYS A 133 18.21 1.63 23.31
N MET A 134 17.81 1.12 22.14
CA MET A 134 16.98 1.87 21.17
C MET A 134 15.50 1.98 21.61
N PHE A 135 15.04 1.11 22.51
CA PHE A 135 13.69 1.20 23.10
C PHE A 135 13.66 2.05 24.38
N LEU A 136 14.82 2.36 24.96
CA LEU A 136 14.91 3.19 26.16
C LEU A 136 15.04 4.67 25.75
N PRO A 137 14.23 5.58 26.31
CA PRO A 137 14.50 7.00 26.16
C PRO A 137 15.92 7.28 26.69
N PRO A 138 16.71 8.15 26.04
CA PRO A 138 18.15 8.33 26.29
C PRO A 138 18.53 8.81 27.71
N ASN A 139 17.55 8.98 28.60
CA ASN A 139 17.71 9.48 29.97
C ASN A 139 17.12 8.53 31.05
N SER A 140 16.99 7.22 30.79
CA SER A 140 16.48 6.28 31.81
C SER A 140 17.61 5.70 32.69
N GLN A 141 17.38 5.64 34.02
CA GLN A 141 18.39 5.15 34.99
C GLN A 141 18.80 3.68 34.81
N SER A 142 18.08 2.92 33.99
CA SER A 142 18.43 1.55 33.62
C SER A 142 19.68 1.46 32.73
N LEU A 143 20.05 2.54 32.02
CA LEU A 143 21.26 2.59 31.19
C LEU A 143 22.53 2.71 32.05
N GLU A 144 22.44 3.43 33.17
CA GLU A 144 23.53 3.57 34.16
C GLU A 144 23.83 2.22 34.83
N GLY A 145 22.78 1.44 35.15
CA GLY A 145 22.94 0.10 35.72
C GLY A 145 23.64 -0.90 34.78
N ILE A 146 23.34 -0.86 33.48
CA ILE A 146 24.01 -1.70 32.48
C ILE A 146 25.47 -1.25 32.28
N ARG A 147 25.75 0.07 32.30
CA ARG A 147 27.11 0.61 32.19
C ARG A 147 27.99 0.21 33.37
N ILE A 148 27.45 0.26 34.60
CA ILE A 148 28.18 -0.14 35.81
C ILE A 148 28.42 -1.65 35.83
N MET A 149 27.48 -2.46 35.33
CA MET A 149 27.64 -3.93 35.28
C MET A 149 28.68 -4.38 34.24
N ASP A 150 28.76 -3.67 33.10
CA ASP A 150 29.78 -3.90 32.06
C ASP A 150 31.19 -3.46 32.54
N GLU A 151 31.26 -2.39 33.34
CA GLU A 151 32.50 -1.87 33.95
C GLU A 151 33.05 -2.75 35.09
N ILE A 152 32.23 -3.61 35.71
CA ILE A 152 32.64 -4.55 36.77
C ILE A 152 33.05 -5.92 36.21
N VAL A 153 32.59 -6.27 35.01
CA VAL A 153 32.86 -7.58 34.36
C VAL A 153 34.07 -7.54 33.43
N SER A 154 34.59 -6.35 33.07
CA SER A 154 35.90 -6.18 32.41
C SER A 154 37.05 -6.00 33.41
#